data_AF-A0A498LUJ9-F1
#
_entry.id   AF-A0A498LUJ9-F1
#
_cell.length_a   1.000
_cell.length_b   1.000
_cell.length_c   1.000
_cell.angle_alpha   90.00
_cell.angle_beta   90.00
_cell.angle_gamma   90.00
#
_symmetry.space_group_name_H-M   'P 1'
#
loop_
_entity.id
_entity.type
_entity.pdbx_description
1 polymer ?
#
loop_
_entity_poly.entity_id
_entity_poly.type
_entity_poly.pdbx_seq_one_letter_code
_entity_poly.pdbx_strand_id
1 'polypeptide(L)'
;MSTVRTLSYLSDLRETAFGRPPPRHGLNLLWWFAHDCVQIDFNGHMTAKCNPINGAFGFHRFHNRDGLLPYSDLLYYEVGNLNITDSLPDYVTQNHTGYSDNSNKDRIIVSFDPRRRRFENIYVTQHSDQVNFDQNHTYRISAELIKDIQDLSLRKFLRKPKNRSENVFIGIHQPAQTNISQSTSNELTEDIQDLSSEEYISEPTDHSIDIPQIVRNIMRTLNNLSDLKETGFGRPPPRHGLNLLWWFAHDCVRIDSNGQMIARCDIANGPFGFERFHNRERLLPYTDLPYYEVGNLHKHGSLPEYVTENYTGSRSDNSNTDRIIVSFDSGKRLNNIYVTQHSDQVHFDQNHTYRISLDLMKKIKKLSREEFLRGRTNRPEQLFISMPPSVQHNHSNTCLSKKCCCALICCGLLMIIAVELYFSFKK
;
A
#
# COMPACT_ATOMS: atom_id res chain seq x y z
N MET A 1 13.98 22.31 12.87
CA MET A 1 14.18 21.28 11.82
C MET A 1 14.71 20.04 12.51
N SER A 2 13.98 18.92 12.46
CA SER A 2 14.46 17.64 12.98
C SER A 2 15.54 17.11 12.04
N THR A 3 16.78 17.02 12.51
CA THR A 3 17.90 16.44 11.76
C THR A 3 17.91 14.93 11.95
N VAL A 4 17.53 14.18 10.91
CA VAL A 4 17.60 12.71 10.93
C VAL A 4 19.06 12.27 10.91
N ARG A 5 19.48 11.48 11.92
CA ARG A 5 20.86 10.96 12.02
C ARG A 5 21.17 10.10 10.79
N THR A 6 22.32 10.36 10.17
CA THR A 6 22.84 9.56 9.06
C THR A 6 23.75 8.46 9.61
N LEU A 7 23.57 7.23 9.13
CA LEU A 7 24.42 6.08 9.40
C LEU A 7 25.34 5.89 8.20
N SER A 8 26.65 5.92 8.45
CA SER A 8 27.66 5.80 7.40
C SER A 8 28.48 4.53 7.51
N TYR A 9 28.46 3.88 8.69
CA TYR A 9 29.22 2.66 8.95
C TYR A 9 28.32 1.53 9.42
N LEU A 10 28.75 0.29 9.13
CA LEU A 10 28.05 -0.91 9.58
C LEU A 10 27.97 -1.01 11.11
N SER A 11 28.93 -0.44 11.84
CA SER A 11 28.89 -0.31 13.30
C SER A 11 27.71 0.53 13.76
N ASP A 12 27.44 1.66 13.11
CA ASP A 12 26.34 2.55 13.47
C ASP A 12 25.01 1.83 13.34
N LEU A 13 24.81 1.12 12.21
CA LEU A 13 23.62 0.30 11.99
C LEU A 13 23.46 -0.78 13.07
N ARG A 14 24.57 -1.40 13.50
CA ARG A 14 24.56 -2.46 14.52
C ARG A 14 24.25 -1.97 15.92
N GLU A 15 24.55 -0.71 16.21
CA GLU A 15 24.18 -0.04 17.47
C GLU A 15 22.70 0.33 17.50
N THR A 16 22.04 0.42 16.33
CA THR A 16 20.58 0.57 16.28
C THR A 16 19.85 -0.74 16.61
N ALA A 17 18.56 -0.60 16.94
CA ALA A 17 17.65 -1.74 17.09
C ALA A 17 17.00 -2.16 15.76
N PHE A 18 17.37 -1.58 14.61
CA PHE A 18 16.70 -1.85 13.34
C PHE A 18 16.81 -3.34 12.95
N GLY A 19 15.68 -3.95 12.60
CA GLY A 19 15.59 -5.38 12.30
C GLY A 19 15.95 -6.32 13.47
N ARG A 20 15.97 -5.84 14.71
CA ARG A 20 16.34 -6.61 15.90
C ARG A 20 15.45 -6.32 17.12
N PRO A 21 15.25 -7.30 18.02
CA PRO A 21 15.61 -8.73 17.89
C PRO A 21 14.69 -9.46 16.89
N PRO A 22 15.01 -10.73 16.50
CA PRO A 22 14.04 -11.60 15.82
C PRO A 22 12.69 -11.62 16.57
N PRO A 23 11.54 -11.70 15.89
CA PRO A 23 11.33 -12.11 14.48
C PRO A 23 11.42 -10.97 13.44
N ARG A 24 11.88 -9.79 13.82
CA ARG A 24 11.98 -8.62 12.94
C ARG A 24 12.75 -8.89 11.64
N HIS A 25 12.21 -8.40 10.52
CA HIS A 25 12.75 -8.64 9.19
C HIS A 25 13.65 -7.52 8.65
N GLY A 26 13.75 -6.37 9.32
CA GLY A 26 14.38 -5.16 8.78
C GLY A 26 15.79 -5.36 8.22
N LEU A 27 16.62 -6.19 8.85
CA LEU A 27 17.96 -6.49 8.33
C LEU A 27 17.92 -7.28 7.02
N ASN A 28 17.05 -8.30 6.90
CA ASN A 28 16.89 -9.01 5.64
C ASN A 28 16.36 -8.08 4.54
N LEU A 29 15.41 -7.20 4.89
CA LEU A 29 14.86 -6.19 3.98
C LEU A 29 15.95 -5.23 3.49
N LEU A 30 16.78 -4.69 4.37
CA LEU A 30 17.85 -3.76 4.00
C LEU A 30 18.94 -4.42 3.15
N TRP A 31 19.31 -5.65 3.47
CA TRP A 31 20.27 -6.39 2.66
C TRP A 31 19.73 -6.62 1.25
N TRP A 32 18.49 -7.11 1.14
CA TRP A 32 17.80 -7.27 -0.16
C TRP A 32 17.74 -5.96 -0.93
N PHE A 33 17.25 -4.89 -0.30
CA PHE A 33 17.10 -3.59 -0.94
C PHE A 33 18.44 -3.06 -1.47
N ALA A 34 19.51 -3.17 -0.68
CA ALA A 34 20.84 -2.75 -1.09
C ALA A 34 21.33 -3.52 -2.33
N HIS A 35 21.12 -4.83 -2.42
CA HIS A 35 21.64 -5.66 -3.52
C HIS A 35 20.77 -5.58 -4.80
N ASP A 36 19.45 -5.61 -4.61
CA ASP A 36 18.51 -5.84 -5.70
C ASP A 36 17.91 -4.52 -6.21
N CYS A 37 17.76 -3.52 -5.34
CA CYS A 37 17.13 -2.25 -5.68
C CYS A 37 18.12 -1.13 -5.95
N VAL A 38 19.35 -1.19 -5.43
CA VAL A 38 20.31 -0.08 -5.55
C VAL A 38 21.50 -0.46 -6.42
N GLN A 39 21.83 0.38 -7.40
CA GLN A 39 23.10 0.36 -8.11
C GLN A 39 23.85 1.65 -7.81
N ILE A 40 25.09 1.56 -7.32
CA ILE A 40 25.91 2.74 -7.06
C ILE A 40 26.88 2.94 -8.22
N ASP A 41 26.88 4.13 -8.80
CA ASP A 41 27.85 4.51 -9.84
C ASP A 41 29.18 4.99 -9.24
N PHE A 42 30.17 5.23 -10.11
CA PHE A 42 31.50 5.71 -9.70
C PHE A 42 31.47 7.08 -9.01
N ASN A 43 30.43 7.88 -9.22
CA ASN A 43 30.22 9.17 -8.58
C ASN A 43 29.47 9.04 -7.24
N GLY A 44 29.11 7.83 -6.82
CA GLY A 44 28.35 7.59 -5.59
C GLY A 44 26.84 7.80 -5.73
N HIS A 45 26.30 8.01 -6.95
CA HIS A 45 24.86 8.13 -7.11
C HIS A 45 24.18 6.77 -7.00
N MET A 46 23.09 6.73 -6.23
CA MET A 46 22.28 5.53 -6.00
C MET A 46 21.18 5.45 -7.05
N THR A 47 21.46 4.76 -8.16
CA THR A 47 20.50 4.47 -9.23
C THR A 47 19.52 3.38 -8.78
N ALA A 48 18.23 3.60 -9.03
CA ALA A 48 17.16 2.69 -8.64
C ALA A 48 16.93 1.61 -9.72
N LYS A 49 17.14 0.35 -9.34
CA LYS A 49 16.74 -0.83 -10.10
C LYS A 49 15.27 -1.19 -9.85
N CYS A 50 14.81 -1.03 -8.62
CA CYS A 50 13.39 -1.15 -8.28
C CYS A 50 12.65 0.14 -8.63
N ASN A 51 11.43 0.03 -9.15
CA ASN A 51 10.59 1.18 -9.46
C ASN A 51 9.54 1.37 -8.36
N PRO A 52 9.71 2.32 -7.43
CA PRO A 52 8.73 2.48 -6.36
C PRO A 52 7.39 3.05 -6.84
N ILE A 53 7.33 3.64 -8.05
CA ILE A 53 6.10 4.26 -8.59
C ILE A 53 5.07 3.20 -9.01
N ASN A 54 5.50 2.04 -9.50
CA ASN A 54 4.60 1.00 -9.98
C ASN A 54 4.19 0.00 -8.88
N GLY A 55 4.66 0.21 -7.66
CA GLY A 55 4.39 -0.64 -6.51
C GLY A 55 5.15 -1.98 -6.48
N ALA A 56 6.24 -2.11 -7.25
CA ALA A 56 7.09 -3.29 -7.20
C ALA A 56 7.44 -3.66 -5.74
N PHE A 57 7.43 -4.95 -5.40
CA PHE A 57 7.82 -5.45 -4.07
C PHE A 57 7.03 -4.86 -2.88
N GLY A 58 5.85 -4.29 -3.12
CA GLY A 58 5.04 -3.63 -2.09
C GLY A 58 5.43 -2.18 -1.79
N PHE A 59 6.22 -1.53 -2.67
CA PHE A 59 6.44 -0.09 -2.59
C PHE A 59 5.11 0.67 -2.66
N HIS A 60 4.96 1.70 -1.83
CA HIS A 60 3.82 2.62 -1.92
C HIS A 60 4.25 4.01 -1.45
N ARG A 61 3.44 5.03 -1.74
CA ARG A 61 3.80 6.42 -1.45
C ARG A 61 3.79 6.67 0.06
N PHE A 62 4.89 7.19 0.58
CA PHE A 62 5.00 7.67 1.96
C PHE A 62 4.75 9.18 1.97
N HIS A 63 3.71 9.62 2.66
CA HIS A 63 3.28 11.03 2.61
C HIS A 63 4.02 11.94 3.58
N ASN A 64 4.81 11.39 4.51
CA ASN A 64 5.56 12.15 5.52
C ASN A 64 4.71 13.19 6.28
N ARG A 65 3.42 12.86 6.55
CA ARG A 65 2.44 13.81 7.14
C ARG A 65 2.86 14.27 8.54
N ASP A 66 3.43 13.36 9.32
CA ASP A 66 3.84 13.63 10.70
C ASP A 66 5.25 14.24 10.79
N GLY A 67 5.87 14.58 9.65
CA GLY A 67 7.22 15.17 9.63
C GLY A 67 8.30 14.22 10.15
N LEU A 68 8.15 12.91 9.91
CA LEU A 68 9.16 11.90 10.26
C LEU A 68 10.50 12.19 9.59
N LEU A 69 10.46 12.56 8.31
CA LEU A 69 11.59 12.86 7.45
C LEU A 69 11.66 14.37 7.13
N PRO A 70 12.82 14.88 6.68
CA PRO A 70 12.93 16.25 6.19
C PRO A 70 11.94 16.54 5.06
N TYR A 71 11.59 17.82 4.88
CA TYR A 71 10.87 18.24 3.68
C TYR A 71 11.76 18.05 2.45
N SER A 72 11.17 17.57 1.35
CA SER A 72 11.83 17.41 0.06
C SER A 72 10.84 17.65 -1.06
N ASP A 73 11.32 18.21 -2.17
CA ASP A 73 10.53 18.34 -3.40
C ASP A 73 10.34 16.98 -4.12
N LEU A 74 11.09 15.96 -3.71
CA LEU A 74 10.94 14.60 -4.18
C LEU A 74 9.93 13.82 -3.33
N LEU A 75 9.25 12.88 -3.99
CA LEU A 75 8.28 12.03 -3.32
C LEU A 75 8.99 10.92 -2.55
N TYR A 76 8.45 10.62 -1.37
CA TYR A 76 8.86 9.48 -0.57
C TYR A 76 8.03 8.23 -0.90
N TYR A 77 8.66 7.08 -0.85
CA TYR A 77 8.04 5.76 -1.01
C TYR A 77 8.55 4.81 0.07
N GLU A 78 7.67 3.97 0.59
CA GLU A 78 7.92 3.01 1.65
C GLU A 78 7.84 1.58 1.13
N VAL A 79 8.71 0.69 1.63
CA VAL A 79 8.62 -0.76 1.46
C VAL A 79 8.90 -1.47 2.79
N GLY A 80 8.41 -2.70 2.90
CA GLY A 80 8.66 -3.55 4.07
C GLY A 80 7.40 -3.95 4.84
N ASN A 81 6.20 -3.59 4.37
CA ASN A 81 4.98 -4.10 4.97
C ASN A 81 4.74 -5.56 4.56
N LEU A 82 4.95 -6.48 5.50
CA LEU A 82 4.84 -7.92 5.29
C LEU A 82 3.40 -8.43 5.11
N ASN A 83 2.39 -7.58 5.29
CA ASN A 83 1.00 -7.90 4.99
C ASN A 83 0.67 -7.77 3.49
N ILE A 84 1.55 -7.13 2.71
CA ILE A 84 1.37 -6.85 1.28
C ILE A 84 2.68 -7.24 0.57
N THR A 85 2.96 -8.55 0.49
CA THR A 85 4.31 -9.10 0.19
C THR A 85 4.51 -9.62 -1.22
N ASP A 86 3.54 -9.45 -2.13
CA ASP A 86 3.68 -9.97 -3.48
C ASP A 86 5.02 -9.49 -4.09
N SER A 87 5.94 -10.44 -4.29
CA SER A 87 7.29 -10.32 -4.86
C SER A 87 8.50 -10.16 -3.92
N LEU A 88 8.37 -9.96 -2.60
CA LEU A 88 9.55 -9.95 -1.71
C LEU A 88 10.17 -11.35 -1.56
N PRO A 89 11.50 -11.50 -1.52
CA PRO A 89 12.12 -12.82 -1.37
C PRO A 89 11.75 -13.54 -0.07
N ASP A 90 11.64 -14.87 -0.12
CA ASP A 90 11.27 -15.70 1.04
C ASP A 90 12.13 -15.44 2.28
N TYR A 91 13.44 -15.25 2.13
CA TYR A 91 14.31 -14.99 3.28
C TYR A 91 14.03 -13.64 3.99
N VAL A 92 13.34 -12.72 3.31
CA VAL A 92 12.85 -11.46 3.90
C VAL A 92 11.55 -11.71 4.66
N THR A 93 10.66 -12.56 4.15
CA THR A 93 9.30 -12.75 4.67
C THR A 93 9.15 -13.93 5.63
N GLN A 94 10.10 -14.89 5.65
CA GLN A 94 9.99 -16.19 6.35
C GLN A 94 9.68 -16.14 7.85
N ASN A 95 10.03 -15.04 8.53
CA ASN A 95 9.79 -14.87 9.97
C ASN A 95 8.51 -14.09 10.28
N HIS A 96 7.74 -13.71 9.25
CA HIS A 96 6.46 -13.06 9.42
C HIS A 96 5.47 -14.04 10.05
N THR A 97 4.89 -13.65 11.19
CA THR A 97 4.00 -14.54 11.94
C THR A 97 2.52 -14.35 11.58
N GLY A 98 2.18 -13.24 10.92
CA GLY A 98 0.80 -12.83 10.65
C GLY A 98 0.02 -12.38 11.90
N TYR A 99 0.66 -12.35 13.07
CA TYR A 99 0.09 -11.83 14.31
C TYR A 99 0.49 -10.37 14.53
N SER A 100 -0.21 -9.71 15.44
CA SER A 100 0.15 -8.37 15.94
C SER A 100 1.39 -8.45 16.85
N ASP A 101 2.55 -8.73 16.26
CA ASP A 101 3.85 -8.78 16.92
C ASP A 101 4.87 -7.86 16.23
N ASN A 102 6.14 -7.99 16.60
CA ASN A 102 7.20 -7.16 16.03
C ASN A 102 7.72 -7.66 14.67
N SER A 103 7.21 -8.76 14.11
CA SER A 103 7.74 -9.36 12.86
C SER A 103 7.57 -8.46 11.63
N ASN A 104 6.56 -7.58 11.62
CA ASN A 104 6.26 -6.64 10.52
C ASN A 104 6.52 -5.16 10.90
N LYS A 105 7.51 -4.90 11.76
CA LYS A 105 7.75 -3.57 12.34
C LYS A 105 8.61 -2.64 11.47
N ASP A 106 9.50 -3.21 10.65
CA ASP A 106 10.59 -2.48 10.00
C ASP A 106 10.21 -1.97 8.61
N ARG A 107 10.68 -0.77 8.24
CA ARG A 107 10.45 -0.15 6.94
C ARG A 107 11.71 0.46 6.35
N ILE A 108 11.74 0.50 5.02
CA ILE A 108 12.66 1.34 4.26
C ILE A 108 11.85 2.41 3.56
N ILE A 109 12.25 3.67 3.71
CA ILE A 109 11.64 4.80 3.01
C ILE A 109 12.68 5.44 2.09
N VAL A 110 12.31 5.77 0.86
CA VAL A 110 13.20 6.35 -0.15
C VAL A 110 12.62 7.63 -0.72
N SER A 111 13.42 8.68 -0.90
CA SER A 111 13.05 9.78 -1.79
C SER A 111 13.50 9.45 -3.21
N PHE A 112 12.56 9.44 -4.16
CA PHE A 112 12.82 8.96 -5.52
C PHE A 112 12.72 10.08 -6.56
N ASP A 113 13.78 10.24 -7.36
CA ASP A 113 13.78 11.08 -8.57
C ASP A 113 13.44 10.20 -9.80
N PRO A 114 12.23 10.35 -10.38
CA PRO A 114 11.84 9.58 -11.56
C PRO A 114 12.57 10.01 -12.83
N ARG A 115 13.04 11.26 -12.93
CA ARG A 115 13.73 11.77 -14.12
C ARG A 115 15.11 11.15 -14.24
N ARG A 116 15.81 11.04 -13.11
CA ARG A 116 17.15 10.43 -13.04
C ARG A 116 17.12 8.94 -12.71
N ARG A 117 15.96 8.41 -12.32
CA ARG A 117 15.78 7.05 -11.76
C ARG A 117 16.72 6.80 -10.59
N ARG A 118 16.74 7.70 -9.61
CA ARG A 118 17.65 7.67 -8.47
C ARG A 118 16.93 7.68 -7.14
N PHE A 119 17.51 7.02 -6.14
CA PHE A 119 17.20 7.27 -4.75
C PHE A 119 18.10 8.39 -4.25
N GLU A 120 17.55 9.57 -4.00
CA GLU A 120 18.34 10.69 -3.45
C GLU A 120 18.61 10.51 -1.94
N ASN A 121 17.69 9.84 -1.25
CA ASN A 121 17.82 9.51 0.16
C ASN A 121 17.18 8.15 0.43
N ILE A 122 17.83 7.35 1.27
CA ILE A 122 17.32 6.08 1.78
C ILE A 122 17.26 6.21 3.29
N TYR A 123 16.16 5.77 3.88
CA TYR A 123 15.93 5.78 5.32
C TYR A 123 15.52 4.39 5.78
N VAL A 124 15.95 4.02 6.98
CA VAL A 124 15.44 2.88 7.72
C VAL A 124 14.65 3.39 8.91
N THR A 125 13.51 2.77 9.17
CA THR A 125 12.65 3.15 10.30
C THR A 125 11.88 1.94 10.83
N GLN A 126 11.16 2.16 11.92
CA GLN A 126 10.30 1.17 12.54
C GLN A 126 9.00 1.83 12.98
N HIS A 127 7.92 1.07 13.08
CA HIS A 127 6.74 1.55 13.80
C HIS A 127 7.00 1.57 15.32
N SER A 128 6.44 2.53 16.06
CA SER A 128 6.43 2.49 17.53
C SER A 128 5.28 1.63 18.07
N ASP A 129 4.17 1.58 17.33
CA ASP A 129 2.99 0.75 17.58
C ASP A 129 2.47 0.12 16.26
N GLN A 130 1.16 -0.09 16.11
CA GLN A 130 0.60 -0.68 14.89
C GLN A 130 0.47 0.31 13.72
N VAL A 131 0.56 1.62 13.98
CA VAL A 131 0.27 2.66 12.98
C VAL A 131 1.30 3.78 12.95
N ASN A 132 1.92 4.11 14.08
CA ASN A 132 2.80 5.26 14.21
C ASN A 132 4.25 4.90 13.93
N PHE A 133 5.00 5.82 13.31
CA PHE A 133 6.44 5.68 13.12
C PHE A 133 7.23 6.14 14.35
N ASP A 134 8.35 5.49 14.59
CA ASP A 134 9.26 5.82 15.67
C ASP A 134 10.32 6.84 15.20
N GLN A 135 10.09 8.11 15.54
CA GLN A 135 10.98 9.20 15.14
C GLN A 135 12.40 9.06 15.71
N ASN A 136 12.55 8.44 16.90
CA ASN A 136 13.86 8.23 17.54
C ASN A 136 14.63 7.05 16.92
N HIS A 137 13.95 6.19 16.17
CA HIS A 137 14.51 5.04 15.48
C HIS A 137 14.37 5.15 13.97
N THR A 138 14.47 6.37 13.46
CA THR A 138 14.54 6.68 12.03
C THR A 138 15.92 7.21 11.69
N TYR A 139 16.54 6.62 10.68
CA TYR A 139 17.90 6.95 10.29
C TYR A 139 18.03 7.04 8.78
N ARG A 140 18.83 7.99 8.29
CA ARG A 140 19.25 8.07 6.90
C ARG A 140 20.42 7.10 6.68
N ILE A 141 20.43 6.37 5.58
CA ILE A 141 21.52 5.48 5.18
C ILE A 141 22.38 6.20 4.15
N SER A 142 23.70 6.25 4.37
CA SER A 142 24.64 6.83 3.41
C SER A 142 24.93 5.87 2.24
N ALA A 143 25.46 6.40 1.14
CA ALA A 143 25.84 5.59 -0.01
C ALA A 143 26.99 4.62 0.33
N GLU A 144 27.91 5.04 1.20
CA GLU A 144 29.04 4.27 1.73
C GLU A 144 28.53 3.07 2.52
N LEU A 145 27.54 3.27 3.39
CA LEU A 145 26.92 2.15 4.11
C LEU A 145 26.23 1.17 3.16
N ILE A 146 25.58 1.64 2.09
CA ILE A 146 25.02 0.71 1.08
C ILE A 146 26.14 -0.09 0.40
N LYS A 147 27.30 0.50 0.07
CA LYS A 147 28.47 -0.22 -0.48
C LYS A 147 28.98 -1.27 0.50
N ASP A 148 29.17 -0.91 1.77
CA ASP A 148 29.59 -1.84 2.82
C ASP A 148 28.63 -3.04 2.95
N ILE A 149 27.32 -2.81 2.76
CA ILE A 149 26.32 -3.88 2.76
C ILE A 149 26.46 -4.76 1.52
N GLN A 150 26.64 -4.17 0.33
CA GLN A 150 26.82 -4.87 -0.94
C GLN A 150 28.08 -5.76 -0.98
N ASP A 151 29.13 -5.42 -0.22
CA ASP A 151 30.35 -6.22 -0.10
C ASP A 151 30.19 -7.47 0.79
N LEU A 152 29.05 -7.60 1.48
CA LEU A 152 28.79 -8.68 2.42
C LEU A 152 27.73 -9.65 1.90
N SER A 153 28.04 -10.94 1.90
CA SER A 153 27.02 -11.99 1.81
C SER A 153 25.97 -11.83 2.93
N LEU A 154 24.71 -12.19 2.68
CA LEU A 154 23.62 -12.13 3.66
C LEU A 154 24.03 -12.71 5.04
N ARG A 155 24.68 -13.88 5.04
CA ARG A 155 25.15 -14.53 6.29
C ARG A 155 26.16 -13.68 7.07
N LYS A 156 27.09 -13.01 6.39
CA LYS A 156 28.08 -12.12 7.03
C LYS A 156 27.41 -10.84 7.54
N PHE A 157 26.46 -10.28 6.78
CA PHE A 157 25.71 -9.10 7.16
C PHE A 157 24.86 -9.32 8.43
N LEU A 158 24.12 -10.43 8.49
CA LEU A 158 23.27 -10.79 9.63
C LEU A 158 24.05 -11.21 10.88
N ARG A 159 25.34 -11.52 10.75
CA ARG A 159 26.17 -12.00 11.87
C ARG A 159 26.25 -10.93 12.96
N LYS A 160 25.79 -11.26 14.18
CA LYS A 160 26.07 -10.43 15.36
C LYS A 160 27.60 -10.38 15.59
N PRO A 161 28.18 -9.22 15.92
CA PRO A 161 29.55 -9.19 16.40
C PRO A 161 29.62 -10.14 17.60
N LYS A 162 30.59 -11.06 17.60
CA LYS A 162 30.88 -11.84 18.80
C LYS A 162 31.38 -10.81 19.83
N ASN A 163 30.73 -10.71 20.98
CA ASN A 163 31.35 -10.07 22.14
C ASN A 163 32.60 -10.88 22.48
N ARG A 164 33.72 -10.47 21.89
CA ARG A 164 35.04 -10.78 22.38
C ARG A 164 35.82 -9.50 22.34
N SER A 165 36.25 -9.10 23.53
CA SER A 165 37.49 -8.39 23.78
C SER A 165 38.63 -9.13 23.06
N GLU A 166 38.74 -8.95 21.75
CA GLU A 166 39.88 -9.35 20.95
C GLU A 166 40.16 -8.18 20.03
N ASN A 167 41.20 -7.44 20.36
CA ASN A 167 41.86 -6.48 19.49
C ASN A 167 42.23 -7.18 18.19
N VAL A 168 41.35 -7.10 17.20
CA VAL A 168 41.72 -7.38 15.81
C VAL A 168 42.16 -6.05 15.23
N PHE A 169 43.47 -5.84 15.19
CA PHE A 169 44.10 -4.89 14.28
C PHE A 169 43.61 -5.21 12.86
N ILE A 170 42.61 -4.47 12.39
CA ILE A 170 42.35 -4.37 10.96
C ILE A 170 43.34 -3.33 10.46
N GLY A 171 44.25 -3.79 9.60
CA GLY A 171 45.35 -3.00 9.05
C GLY A 171 44.85 -1.66 8.54
N ILE A 172 45.24 -0.61 9.27
CA ILE A 172 45.22 0.76 8.77
C ILE A 172 46.18 0.76 7.58
N HIS A 173 45.66 0.96 6.37
CA HIS A 173 46.46 1.48 5.27
C HIS A 173 46.92 2.88 5.70
N GLN A 174 48.13 2.94 6.27
CA GLN A 174 48.91 4.17 6.33
C GLN A 174 49.29 4.55 4.90
N PRO A 175 49.05 5.80 4.45
CA PRO A 175 49.75 6.30 3.29
C PRO A 175 51.22 6.45 3.68
N ALA A 176 52.09 5.73 2.98
CA ALA A 176 53.52 5.84 3.13
C ALA A 176 53.96 7.28 2.86
N GLN A 177 54.44 7.95 3.90
CA GLN A 177 55.25 9.15 3.79
C GLN A 177 56.53 8.78 3.03
N THR A 178 56.68 9.29 1.81
CA THR A 178 57.97 9.32 1.12
C THR A 178 58.53 10.73 1.27
N ASN A 179 59.41 10.90 2.25
CA ASN A 179 60.35 12.03 2.27
C ASN A 179 61.55 11.64 1.42
N ILE A 180 61.71 12.27 0.26
CA ILE A 180 63.01 12.39 -0.41
C ILE A 180 63.29 13.87 -0.61
N SER A 181 64.42 14.27 -0.06
CA SER A 181 65.02 15.60 -0.08
C SER A 181 65.50 16.00 -1.48
N GLN A 182 65.56 17.33 -1.67
CA GLN A 182 65.95 18.09 -2.86
C GLN A 182 67.34 17.77 -3.45
N SER A 183 67.47 17.86 -4.79
CA SER A 183 68.59 18.50 -5.52
C SER A 183 68.31 18.52 -7.03
N THR A 184 67.97 19.69 -7.59
CA THR A 184 68.72 20.49 -8.60
C THR A 184 68.38 20.29 -10.09
N SER A 185 67.74 21.34 -10.62
CA SER A 185 68.10 22.16 -11.80
C SER A 185 68.15 21.57 -13.22
N ASN A 186 67.30 22.15 -14.10
CA ASN A 186 67.56 22.75 -15.43
C ASN A 186 66.34 22.55 -16.36
N GLU A 187 65.58 23.60 -16.71
CA GLU A 187 65.67 24.39 -17.97
C GLU A 187 65.39 23.52 -19.22
N LEU A 188 64.33 23.69 -20.03
CA LEU A 188 63.91 24.87 -20.81
C LEU A 188 62.49 24.67 -21.45
N THR A 189 61.78 25.80 -21.64
CA THR A 189 60.85 26.28 -22.73
C THR A 189 60.36 25.31 -23.82
N GLU A 190 59.20 25.39 -24.48
CA GLU A 190 58.15 26.39 -24.83
C GLU A 190 56.98 25.52 -25.41
N ASP A 191 55.68 25.80 -25.25
CA ASP A 191 54.88 26.56 -26.24
C ASP A 191 53.46 26.80 -25.68
N ILE A 192 53.01 28.05 -25.73
CA ILE A 192 51.62 28.50 -25.59
C ILE A 192 51.24 29.16 -26.93
N GLN A 193 50.13 28.72 -27.52
CA GLN A 193 49.22 29.50 -28.38
C GLN A 193 47.86 28.78 -28.28
N ASP A 194 46.91 29.27 -27.48
CA ASP A 194 45.98 30.38 -27.77
C ASP A 194 45.12 30.13 -29.01
N LEU A 195 43.80 29.97 -28.80
CA LEU A 195 42.77 30.67 -29.56
C LEU A 195 41.39 30.44 -28.90
N SER A 196 40.90 31.54 -28.36
CA SER A 196 39.55 31.84 -27.90
C SER A 196 38.53 31.87 -29.04
N SER A 197 37.29 31.49 -28.75
CA SER A 197 36.10 32.15 -29.32
C SER A 197 34.92 31.96 -28.37
N GLU A 198 34.53 33.05 -27.71
CA GLU A 198 33.23 33.19 -27.05
C GLU A 198 32.16 33.36 -28.13
N GLU A 199 31.03 32.66 -28.00
CA GLU A 199 29.78 33.15 -28.56
C GLU A 199 28.67 33.10 -27.50
N TYR A 200 28.19 34.31 -27.25
CA TYR A 200 27.25 34.74 -26.24
C TYR A 200 25.83 34.57 -26.81
N ILE A 201 25.04 33.65 -26.26
CA ILE A 201 23.58 33.65 -26.49
C ILE A 201 22.86 33.62 -25.14
N SER A 202 22.46 34.84 -24.76
CA SER A 202 21.43 35.29 -23.82
C SER A 202 20.53 34.24 -23.15
N GLU A 203 20.49 34.31 -21.82
CA GLU A 203 19.38 33.82 -20.97
C GLU A 203 18.02 34.37 -21.44
N PRO A 204 16.95 33.57 -21.38
CA PRO A 204 15.61 34.09 -21.16
C PRO A 204 15.23 33.93 -19.68
N THR A 205 15.00 35.09 -19.09
CA THR A 205 14.28 35.38 -17.86
C THR A 205 12.99 34.59 -17.66
N ASP A 206 12.78 34.19 -16.40
CA ASP A 206 11.50 34.08 -15.68
C ASP A 206 10.22 34.23 -16.52
N HIS A 207 9.67 33.10 -16.96
CA HIS A 207 8.23 32.93 -17.13
C HIS A 207 7.86 31.55 -16.62
N SER A 208 6.98 31.54 -15.63
CA SER A 208 6.18 30.42 -15.11
C SER A 208 6.03 29.27 -16.11
N ILE A 209 6.94 28.29 -16.03
CA ILE A 209 6.69 27.00 -16.65
C ILE A 209 5.82 26.24 -15.67
N ASP A 210 4.51 26.31 -15.89
CA ASP A 210 3.58 25.32 -15.36
C ASP A 210 4.13 23.95 -15.74
N ILE A 211 4.73 23.25 -14.77
CA ILE A 211 5.18 21.88 -14.95
C ILE A 211 3.91 21.08 -15.22
N PRO A 212 3.75 20.47 -16.42
CA PRO A 212 2.57 19.69 -16.71
C PRO A 212 2.47 18.55 -15.69
N GLN A 213 1.32 18.48 -15.03
CA GLN A 213 0.55 17.33 -14.52
C GLN A 213 1.07 15.89 -14.86
N ILE A 214 2.34 15.58 -14.64
CA ILE A 214 2.97 14.27 -14.91
C ILE A 214 3.64 13.78 -13.63
N VAL A 215 2.85 13.72 -12.56
CA VAL A 215 2.97 12.65 -11.56
C VAL A 215 1.56 12.20 -11.25
N ARG A 216 0.91 11.53 -12.22
CA ARG A 216 -0.21 10.66 -11.87
C ARG A 216 0.35 9.68 -10.84
N ASN A 217 -0.09 9.78 -9.58
CA ASN A 217 -0.26 8.57 -8.77
C ASN A 217 -0.90 7.55 -9.73
N ILE A 218 -0.17 6.51 -10.15
CA ILE A 218 -0.73 5.52 -11.08
C ILE A 218 -1.72 4.72 -10.25
N MET A 219 -2.91 5.27 -10.11
CA MET A 219 -4.01 4.61 -9.46
C MET A 219 -4.33 3.37 -10.29
N ARG A 220 -4.10 2.19 -9.70
CA ARG A 220 -4.31 0.92 -10.38
C ARG A 220 -5.74 0.88 -10.91
N THR A 221 -5.86 0.68 -12.21
CA THR A 221 -7.15 0.55 -12.88
C THR A 221 -7.50 -0.93 -12.97
N LEU A 222 -8.65 -1.31 -12.42
CA LEU A 222 -9.17 -2.67 -12.42
C LEU A 222 -9.90 -2.93 -13.74
N ASN A 223 -9.43 -3.92 -14.50
CA ASN A 223 -9.89 -4.23 -15.85
C ASN A 223 -10.78 -5.49 -15.89
N ASN A 224 -10.72 -6.30 -14.85
CA ASN A 224 -11.46 -7.55 -14.78
C ASN A 224 -11.89 -7.89 -13.34
N LEU A 225 -12.72 -8.92 -13.24
CA LEU A 225 -13.31 -9.33 -11.98
C LEU A 225 -12.33 -10.08 -11.06
N SER A 226 -11.21 -10.60 -11.59
CA SER A 226 -10.11 -11.15 -10.78
C SER A 226 -9.36 -10.02 -10.09
N ASP A 227 -9.04 -8.94 -10.81
CA ASP A 227 -8.38 -7.77 -10.21
C ASP A 227 -9.20 -7.24 -9.03
N LEU A 228 -10.52 -7.09 -9.22
CA LEU A 228 -11.44 -6.68 -8.15
C LEU A 228 -11.45 -7.70 -6.99
N LYS A 229 -11.38 -9.00 -7.30
CA LYS A 229 -11.31 -10.06 -6.28
C LYS A 229 -10.01 -9.99 -5.48
N GLU A 230 -8.89 -9.67 -6.09
CA GLU A 230 -7.59 -9.56 -5.42
C GLU A 230 -7.54 -8.36 -4.47
N THR A 231 -8.23 -7.26 -4.79
CA THR A 231 -8.24 -6.05 -3.94
C THR A 231 -8.85 -6.24 -2.54
N GLY A 232 -9.59 -7.33 -2.31
CA GLY A 232 -10.35 -7.49 -1.07
C GLY A 232 -11.50 -6.50 -0.88
N PHE A 233 -11.82 -5.65 -1.87
CA PHE A 233 -12.91 -4.68 -1.77
C PHE A 233 -14.24 -5.36 -1.41
N GLY A 234 -14.97 -4.78 -0.45
CA GLY A 234 -16.19 -5.36 0.13
C GLY A 234 -15.99 -6.67 0.90
N ARG A 235 -14.76 -7.01 1.31
CA ARG A 235 -14.42 -8.22 2.07
C ARG A 235 -13.44 -7.97 3.22
N PRO A 236 -13.44 -8.84 4.25
CA PRO A 236 -14.41 -9.91 4.50
C PRO A 236 -15.79 -9.36 4.92
N PRO A 237 -16.85 -10.19 5.01
CA PRO A 237 -18.09 -9.80 5.70
C PRO A 237 -17.77 -9.27 7.10
N PRO A 238 -18.51 -8.29 7.65
CA PRO A 238 -19.80 -7.74 7.21
C PRO A 238 -19.76 -6.61 6.14
N ARG A 239 -18.62 -6.36 5.49
CA ARG A 239 -18.46 -5.29 4.51
C ARG A 239 -19.47 -5.32 3.35
N HIS A 240 -19.93 -4.16 2.93
CA HIS A 240 -20.98 -3.99 1.91
C HIS A 240 -20.48 -3.62 0.51
N GLY A 241 -19.19 -3.34 0.35
CA GLY A 241 -18.63 -2.76 -0.88
C GLY A 241 -19.02 -3.47 -2.18
N LEU A 242 -19.08 -4.81 -2.19
CA LEU A 242 -19.48 -5.56 -3.38
C LEU A 242 -20.96 -5.32 -3.73
N ASN A 243 -21.86 -5.36 -2.75
CA ASN A 243 -23.28 -5.03 -2.99
C ASN A 243 -23.43 -3.57 -3.46
N LEU A 244 -22.69 -2.65 -2.86
CA LEU A 244 -22.67 -1.24 -3.25
C LEU A 244 -22.20 -1.04 -4.70
N LEU A 245 -21.13 -1.72 -5.12
CA LEU A 245 -20.60 -1.62 -6.48
C LEU A 245 -21.54 -2.24 -7.51
N TRP A 246 -22.16 -3.38 -7.20
CA TRP A 246 -23.14 -4.00 -8.09
C TRP A 246 -24.37 -3.09 -8.28
N TRP A 247 -24.91 -2.55 -7.18
CA TRP A 247 -26.00 -1.57 -7.20
C TRP A 247 -25.64 -0.36 -8.05
N PHE A 248 -24.50 0.27 -7.76
CA PHE A 248 -24.05 1.46 -8.48
C PHE A 248 -23.91 1.20 -9.99
N ALA A 249 -23.31 0.06 -10.36
CA ALA A 249 -23.16 -0.33 -11.75
C ALA A 249 -24.49 -0.54 -12.48
N HIS A 250 -25.52 -1.08 -11.80
CA HIS A 250 -26.81 -1.40 -12.43
C HIS A 250 -27.75 -0.19 -12.47
N ASP A 251 -27.87 0.53 -11.36
CA ASP A 251 -28.88 1.56 -11.18
C ASP A 251 -28.35 2.96 -11.52
N CYS A 252 -27.08 3.25 -11.20
CA CYS A 252 -26.51 4.58 -11.41
C CYS A 252 -25.72 4.74 -12.71
N VAL A 253 -25.27 3.66 -13.36
CA VAL A 253 -24.44 3.74 -14.57
C VAL A 253 -25.20 3.25 -15.81
N ARG A 254 -25.34 4.12 -16.82
CA ARG A 254 -25.72 3.74 -18.18
C ARG A 254 -24.48 3.74 -19.07
N ILE A 255 -24.32 2.74 -19.94
CA ILE A 255 -23.31 2.78 -21.00
C ILE A 255 -24.05 3.07 -22.30
N ASP A 256 -23.67 4.12 -23.01
CA ASP A 256 -24.29 4.47 -24.29
C ASP A 256 -23.70 3.67 -25.47
N SER A 257 -24.24 3.89 -26.68
CA SER A 257 -23.77 3.24 -27.91
C SER A 257 -22.31 3.56 -28.25
N ASN A 258 -21.78 4.67 -27.75
CA ASN A 258 -20.40 5.11 -27.95
C ASN A 258 -19.46 4.56 -26.87
N GLY A 259 -19.96 3.73 -25.94
CA GLY A 259 -19.19 3.17 -24.85
C GLY A 259 -18.89 4.15 -23.71
N GLN A 260 -19.59 5.29 -23.63
CA GLN A 260 -19.42 6.26 -22.56
C GLN A 260 -20.29 5.88 -21.36
N MET A 261 -19.73 6.01 -20.15
CA MET A 261 -20.47 5.83 -18.90
C MET A 261 -21.17 7.13 -18.54
N ILE A 262 -22.50 7.08 -18.39
CA ILE A 262 -23.37 8.21 -18.11
C ILE A 262 -24.08 7.97 -16.78
N ALA A 263 -24.09 8.96 -15.90
CA ALA A 263 -24.80 8.92 -14.63
C ALA A 263 -26.32 8.96 -14.84
N ARG A 264 -27.02 7.97 -14.27
CA ARG A 264 -28.49 7.94 -14.13
C ARG A 264 -28.94 8.57 -12.83
N CYS A 265 -28.21 8.31 -11.76
CA CYS A 265 -28.47 8.88 -10.44
C CYS A 265 -28.18 10.39 -10.44
N ASP A 266 -28.92 11.14 -9.63
CA ASP A 266 -28.72 12.57 -9.45
C ASP A 266 -27.63 12.85 -8.41
N ILE A 267 -26.38 12.52 -8.76
CA ILE A 267 -25.24 12.47 -7.85
C ILE A 267 -25.03 13.82 -7.12
N ALA A 268 -25.26 14.95 -7.79
CA ALA A 268 -25.02 16.28 -7.22
C ALA A 268 -25.99 16.66 -6.09
N ASN A 269 -27.21 16.13 -6.12
CA ASN A 269 -28.28 16.49 -5.17
C ASN A 269 -28.37 15.54 -3.96
N GLY A 270 -27.45 14.56 -3.86
CA GLY A 270 -27.29 13.71 -2.69
C GLY A 270 -28.29 12.57 -2.43
N PRO A 271 -29.12 12.07 -3.38
CA PRO A 271 -29.91 10.88 -3.14
C PRO A 271 -28.98 9.69 -2.83
N PHE A 272 -29.50 8.65 -2.16
CA PHE A 272 -28.70 7.46 -1.78
C PHE A 272 -27.48 7.76 -0.89
N GLY A 273 -27.42 8.96 -0.30
CA GLY A 273 -26.29 9.36 0.53
C GLY A 273 -25.07 9.84 -0.26
N PHE A 274 -25.24 10.27 -1.51
CA PHE A 274 -24.14 10.93 -2.23
C PHE A 274 -23.75 12.23 -1.51
N GLU A 275 -22.45 12.44 -1.28
CA GLU A 275 -21.93 13.69 -0.73
C GLU A 275 -20.72 14.18 -1.52
N ARG A 276 -20.48 15.50 -1.48
CA ARG A 276 -19.35 16.10 -2.21
C ARG A 276 -18.04 15.65 -1.56
N PHE A 277 -17.21 14.95 -2.32
CA PHE A 277 -15.89 14.55 -1.89
C PHE A 277 -14.88 15.63 -2.25
N HIS A 278 -14.38 16.35 -1.25
CA HIS A 278 -13.48 17.48 -1.48
C HIS A 278 -12.05 17.07 -1.85
N ASN A 279 -11.71 15.78 -1.75
CA ASN A 279 -10.37 15.26 -2.05
C ASN A 279 -9.24 16.04 -1.34
N ARG A 280 -9.49 16.52 -0.11
CA ARG A 280 -8.54 17.37 0.64
C ARG A 280 -7.23 16.65 0.91
N GLU A 281 -7.32 15.34 1.14
CA GLU A 281 -6.17 14.46 1.37
C GLU A 281 -5.48 13.99 0.09
N ARG A 282 -5.90 14.49 -1.08
CA ARG A 282 -5.35 14.13 -2.40
C ARG A 282 -5.34 12.61 -2.64
N LEU A 283 -6.41 11.94 -2.19
CA LEU A 283 -6.69 10.52 -2.45
C LEU A 283 -6.74 10.24 -3.96
N LEU A 284 -7.43 11.13 -4.69
CA LEU A 284 -7.67 11.00 -6.12
C LEU A 284 -6.83 12.02 -6.92
N PRO A 285 -6.55 11.76 -8.21
CA PRO A 285 -5.90 12.74 -9.08
C PRO A 285 -6.66 14.07 -9.12
N TYR A 286 -5.92 15.17 -9.24
CA TYR A 286 -6.53 16.48 -9.46
C TYR A 286 -7.21 16.53 -10.85
N THR A 287 -8.39 17.12 -10.89
CA THR A 287 -9.25 17.29 -12.07
C THR A 287 -10.12 18.52 -11.84
N ASP A 288 -10.54 19.20 -12.91
CA ASP A 288 -11.43 20.37 -12.82
C ASP A 288 -12.89 19.99 -12.50
N LEU A 289 -13.17 18.69 -12.46
CA LEU A 289 -14.47 18.13 -12.17
C LEU A 289 -14.65 17.87 -10.66
N PRO A 290 -15.83 18.13 -10.10
CA PRO A 290 -16.10 17.76 -8.72
C PRO A 290 -16.11 16.23 -8.54
N TYR A 291 -15.65 15.80 -7.36
CA TYR A 291 -15.83 14.42 -6.90
C TYR A 291 -17.02 14.31 -5.95
N TYR A 292 -17.67 13.15 -5.98
CA TYR A 292 -18.75 12.77 -5.09
C TYR A 292 -18.55 11.36 -4.59
N GLU A 293 -18.86 11.11 -3.33
CA GLU A 293 -18.74 9.79 -2.70
C GLU A 293 -20.11 9.22 -2.32
N VAL A 294 -20.21 7.90 -2.27
CA VAL A 294 -21.36 7.16 -1.73
C VAL A 294 -20.87 5.91 -1.00
N GLY A 295 -21.71 5.38 -0.12
CA GLY A 295 -21.44 4.16 0.64
C GLY A 295 -21.29 4.39 2.14
N ASN A 296 -21.40 5.61 2.62
CA ASN A 296 -21.45 5.89 4.05
C ASN A 296 -22.81 5.47 4.65
N LEU A 297 -22.82 4.34 5.35
CA LEU A 297 -24.02 3.73 5.93
C LEU A 297 -24.59 4.50 7.12
N HIS A 298 -23.86 5.43 7.73
CA HIS A 298 -24.46 6.37 8.68
C HIS A 298 -25.41 7.37 7.99
N LYS A 299 -25.25 7.57 6.68
CA LYS A 299 -26.04 8.48 5.85
C LYS A 299 -26.49 7.80 4.55
N HIS A 300 -26.91 6.54 4.62
CA HIS A 300 -27.22 5.72 3.43
C HIS A 300 -28.42 6.22 2.61
N GLY A 301 -29.24 7.12 3.14
CA GLY A 301 -30.42 7.63 2.46
C GLY A 301 -31.33 6.48 2.00
N SER A 302 -31.62 6.43 0.70
CA SER A 302 -32.48 5.40 0.09
C SER A 302 -31.70 4.26 -0.58
N LEU A 303 -30.47 3.94 -0.11
CA LEU A 303 -29.75 2.76 -0.60
C LEU A 303 -30.60 1.49 -0.41
N PRO A 304 -30.55 0.52 -1.35
CA PRO A 304 -31.34 -0.71 -1.22
C PRO A 304 -30.97 -1.52 0.02
N GLU A 305 -31.95 -2.22 0.59
CA GLU A 305 -31.79 -3.03 1.80
C GLU A 305 -30.63 -4.03 1.69
N TYR A 306 -30.46 -4.70 0.55
CA TYR A 306 -29.37 -5.66 0.35
C TYR A 306 -27.97 -5.03 0.35
N VAL A 307 -27.85 -3.71 0.18
CA VAL A 307 -26.60 -2.97 0.34
C VAL A 307 -26.33 -2.69 1.83
N THR A 308 -27.38 -2.50 2.62
CA THR A 308 -27.30 -2.11 4.03
C THR A 308 -27.49 -3.26 5.00
N GLU A 309 -27.87 -4.46 4.54
CA GLU A 309 -28.36 -5.58 5.36
C GLU A 309 -27.39 -6.03 6.48
N ASN A 310 -26.08 -5.96 6.23
CA ASN A 310 -25.05 -6.42 7.18
C ASN A 310 -24.48 -5.27 8.01
N TYR A 311 -25.06 -4.08 7.90
CA TYR A 311 -24.64 -2.93 8.68
C TYR A 311 -25.06 -3.07 10.14
N THR A 312 -24.11 -3.05 11.05
CA THR A 312 -24.38 -3.26 12.48
C THR A 312 -24.65 -1.96 13.24
N GLY A 313 -24.39 -0.80 12.62
CA GLY A 313 -24.39 0.49 13.32
C GLY A 313 -23.17 0.71 14.23
N SER A 314 -22.31 -0.30 14.39
CA SER A 314 -21.17 -0.22 15.29
C SER A 314 -20.00 0.54 14.66
N ARG A 315 -19.30 1.33 15.49
CA ARG A 315 -18.01 1.93 15.14
C ARG A 315 -16.83 1.00 15.39
N SER A 316 -17.06 -0.18 15.95
CA SER A 316 -16.02 -1.15 16.28
C SER A 316 -15.82 -2.24 15.23
N ASP A 317 -16.66 -2.28 14.18
CA ASP A 317 -16.50 -3.20 13.06
C ASP A 317 -16.23 -2.46 11.74
N ASN A 318 -16.05 -3.24 10.68
CA ASN A 318 -15.74 -2.76 9.33
C ASN A 318 -16.96 -2.77 8.39
N SER A 319 -18.19 -2.89 8.90
CA SER A 319 -19.40 -2.99 8.05
C SER A 319 -19.65 -1.74 7.21
N ASN A 320 -19.18 -0.57 7.65
CA ASN A 320 -19.33 0.73 6.98
C ASN A 320 -18.03 1.25 6.34
N THR A 321 -17.14 0.37 5.89
CA THR A 321 -15.79 0.75 5.45
C THR A 321 -15.71 1.15 3.97
N ASP A 322 -16.52 0.56 3.09
CA ASP A 322 -16.39 0.72 1.63
C ASP A 322 -17.06 1.99 1.07
N ARG A 323 -16.43 2.61 0.07
CA ARG A 323 -16.92 3.79 -0.64
C ARG A 323 -16.75 3.65 -2.15
N ILE A 324 -17.62 4.32 -2.89
CA ILE A 324 -17.46 4.59 -4.32
C ILE A 324 -17.31 6.10 -4.49
N ILE A 325 -16.28 6.54 -5.19
CA ILE A 325 -16.07 7.96 -5.51
C ILE A 325 -16.11 8.15 -7.01
N VAL A 326 -16.81 9.17 -7.48
CA VAL A 326 -17.04 9.42 -8.90
C VAL A 326 -16.80 10.88 -9.25
N SER A 327 -16.30 11.12 -10.46
CA SER A 327 -16.38 12.43 -11.10
C SER A 327 -17.19 12.36 -12.38
N PHE A 328 -17.95 13.41 -12.64
CA PHE A 328 -18.70 13.57 -13.88
C PHE A 328 -18.69 15.02 -14.36
N ASP A 329 -18.86 15.20 -15.67
CA ASP A 329 -18.99 16.52 -16.29
C ASP A 329 -20.44 16.99 -16.39
N SER A 330 -20.64 18.21 -16.89
CA SER A 330 -21.97 18.81 -17.10
C SER A 330 -22.88 17.98 -18.00
N GLY A 331 -22.33 17.10 -18.86
CA GLY A 331 -23.06 16.14 -19.68
C GLY A 331 -23.45 14.85 -18.93
N LYS A 332 -23.26 14.79 -17.60
CA LYS A 332 -23.44 13.60 -16.76
C LYS A 332 -22.50 12.45 -17.13
N ARG A 333 -21.43 12.69 -17.90
CA ARG A 333 -20.49 11.62 -18.26
C ARG A 333 -19.57 11.34 -17.09
N LEU A 334 -19.58 10.08 -16.63
CA LEU A 334 -18.72 9.57 -15.57
C LEU A 334 -17.30 9.40 -16.10
N ASN A 335 -16.45 10.39 -15.83
CA ASN A 335 -15.08 10.41 -16.30
C ASN A 335 -14.18 9.50 -15.48
N ASN A 336 -14.44 9.41 -14.18
CA ASN A 336 -13.74 8.49 -13.28
C ASN A 336 -14.70 7.86 -12.28
N ILE A 337 -14.48 6.57 -12.02
CA ILE A 337 -15.18 5.80 -11.00
C ILE A 337 -14.11 5.09 -10.20
N TYR A 338 -14.15 5.26 -8.88
CA TYR A 338 -13.18 4.71 -7.95
C TYR A 338 -13.90 3.90 -6.89
N VAL A 339 -13.30 2.79 -6.50
CA VAL A 339 -13.66 2.05 -5.29
C VAL A 339 -12.58 2.30 -4.26
N THR A 340 -12.96 2.51 -3.01
CA THR A 340 -12.02 2.73 -1.92
C THR A 340 -12.57 2.24 -0.60
N GLN A 341 -11.73 2.17 0.41
CA GLN A 341 -12.13 1.87 1.78
C GLN A 341 -11.60 2.94 2.74
N HIS A 342 -12.18 3.00 3.93
CA HIS A 342 -11.55 3.68 5.04
C HIS A 342 -10.53 2.76 5.73
N SER A 343 -9.39 3.31 6.17
CA SER A 343 -8.43 2.62 7.04
C SER A 343 -8.88 2.62 8.50
N ASP A 344 -9.67 3.62 8.89
CA ASP A 344 -10.27 3.75 10.20
C ASP A 344 -11.68 4.38 10.11
N GLN A 345 -12.17 5.04 11.16
CA GLN A 345 -13.51 5.63 11.15
C GLN A 345 -13.63 6.87 10.24
N VAL A 346 -12.53 7.53 9.89
CA VAL A 346 -12.55 8.84 9.22
C VAL A 346 -11.58 8.96 8.05
N HIS A 347 -10.50 8.19 8.01
CA HIS A 347 -9.47 8.31 6.98
C HIS A 347 -9.64 7.28 5.87
N PHE A 348 -9.39 7.73 4.64
CA PHE A 348 -9.36 6.87 3.47
C PHE A 348 -8.05 6.11 3.37
N ASP A 349 -8.15 4.83 3.01
CA ASP A 349 -7.01 3.99 2.72
C ASP A 349 -6.55 4.18 1.28
N GLN A 350 -5.48 4.96 1.11
CA GLN A 350 -4.91 5.29 -0.20
C GLN A 350 -4.36 4.05 -0.94
N ASN A 351 -3.96 3.00 -0.22
CA ASN A 351 -3.45 1.76 -0.81
C ASN A 351 -4.57 0.85 -1.34
N HIS A 352 -5.80 1.12 -0.92
CA HIS A 352 -6.99 0.38 -1.32
C HIS A 352 -7.97 1.26 -2.12
N THR A 353 -7.44 2.28 -2.82
CA THR A 353 -8.19 3.06 -3.80
C THR A 353 -7.85 2.62 -5.21
N TYR A 354 -8.86 2.20 -5.97
CA TYR A 354 -8.68 1.67 -7.32
C TYR A 354 -9.66 2.32 -8.30
N ARG A 355 -9.19 2.57 -9.53
CA ARG A 355 -10.06 3.04 -10.62
C ARG A 355 -10.78 1.87 -11.27
N ILE A 356 -12.07 1.99 -11.52
CA ILE A 356 -12.84 1.01 -12.27
C ILE A 356 -12.80 1.37 -13.75
N SER A 357 -12.34 0.42 -14.59
CA SER A 357 -12.38 0.58 -16.04
C SER A 357 -13.78 0.40 -16.62
N LEU A 358 -13.96 0.87 -17.86
CA LEU A 358 -15.14 0.59 -18.67
C LEU A 358 -15.37 -0.92 -18.85
N ASP A 359 -14.31 -1.70 -19.07
CA ASP A 359 -14.42 -3.13 -19.34
C ASP A 359 -14.87 -3.92 -18.11
N LEU A 360 -14.36 -3.56 -16.93
CA LEU A 360 -14.86 -4.10 -15.67
C LEU A 360 -16.33 -3.71 -15.47
N MET A 361 -16.69 -2.45 -15.71
CA MET A 361 -18.09 -2.00 -15.60
C MET A 361 -19.03 -2.80 -16.52
N LYS A 362 -18.64 -3.02 -17.78
CA LYS A 362 -19.40 -3.87 -18.72
C LYS A 362 -19.55 -5.31 -18.23
N LYS A 363 -18.51 -5.88 -17.63
CA LYS A 363 -18.57 -7.24 -17.06
C LYS A 363 -19.54 -7.30 -15.88
N ILE A 364 -19.49 -6.33 -14.96
CA ILE A 364 -20.41 -6.26 -13.81
C ILE A 364 -21.86 -6.17 -14.29
N LYS A 365 -22.15 -5.31 -15.25
CA LYS A 365 -23.51 -5.12 -15.81
C LYS A 365 -24.09 -6.34 -16.54
N LYS A 366 -23.27 -7.34 -16.87
CA LYS A 366 -23.71 -8.60 -17.51
C LYS A 366 -24.09 -9.69 -16.52
N LEU A 367 -23.73 -9.52 -15.24
CA LEU A 367 -23.91 -10.53 -14.21
C LEU A 367 -25.12 -10.20 -13.35
N SER A 368 -25.89 -11.23 -12.98
CA SER A 368 -26.82 -11.09 -11.86
C SER A 368 -26.04 -10.76 -10.58
N ARG A 369 -26.73 -10.24 -9.57
CA ARG A 369 -26.11 -9.95 -8.28
C ARG A 369 -25.47 -11.20 -7.68
N GLU A 370 -26.18 -12.32 -7.73
CA GLU A 370 -25.72 -13.60 -7.21
C GLU A 370 -24.46 -14.09 -7.95
N GLU A 371 -24.41 -13.96 -9.28
CA GLU A 371 -23.22 -14.31 -10.08
C GLU A 371 -22.03 -13.39 -9.82
N PHE A 372 -22.29 -12.10 -9.60
CA PHE A 372 -21.28 -11.12 -9.24
C PHE A 372 -20.69 -11.40 -7.84
N LEU A 373 -21.51 -11.82 -6.88
CA LEU A 373 -21.04 -12.16 -5.53
C LEU A 373 -20.38 -13.54 -5.46
N ARG A 374 -20.74 -14.47 -6.36
CA ARG A 374 -20.20 -15.83 -6.42
C ARG A 374 -18.69 -15.82 -6.63
N GLY A 375 -17.96 -16.53 -5.77
CA GLY A 375 -16.49 -16.60 -5.78
C GLY A 375 -15.77 -15.31 -5.34
N ARG A 376 -16.53 -14.29 -4.92
CA ARG A 376 -16.05 -13.00 -4.35
C ARG A 376 -16.60 -12.75 -2.95
N THR A 377 -17.31 -13.72 -2.38
CA THR A 377 -17.75 -13.75 -0.99
C THR A 377 -17.33 -15.08 -0.39
N ASN A 378 -16.89 -15.11 0.87
CA ASN A 378 -16.56 -16.35 1.59
C ASN A 378 -17.83 -17.05 2.11
N ARG A 379 -18.91 -17.09 1.32
CA ARG A 379 -20.02 -17.98 1.63
C ARG A 379 -19.57 -19.40 1.27
N PRO A 380 -19.70 -20.39 2.18
CA PRO A 380 -19.49 -21.78 1.81
C PRO A 380 -20.40 -22.08 0.62
N GLU A 381 -19.82 -22.64 -0.44
CA GLU A 381 -20.57 -23.11 -1.59
C GLU A 381 -21.64 -24.09 -1.09
N GLN A 382 -22.90 -23.68 -1.12
CA GLN A 382 -23.94 -24.66 -1.33
C GLN A 382 -23.72 -25.17 -2.75
N LEU A 383 -23.00 -26.29 -2.84
CA LEU A 383 -22.98 -27.18 -3.99
C LEU A 383 -24.44 -27.44 -4.40
N PHE A 384 -24.93 -26.68 -5.38
CA PHE A 384 -26.07 -27.12 -6.17
C PHE A 384 -25.56 -28.27 -7.02
N ILE A 385 -25.58 -29.48 -6.45
CA ILE A 385 -25.55 -30.71 -7.23
C ILE A 385 -26.79 -30.62 -8.11
N SER A 386 -26.60 -30.39 -9.42
CA SER A 386 -27.66 -30.56 -10.40
C SER A 386 -27.99 -32.05 -10.41
N MET A 387 -29.06 -32.46 -9.73
CA MET A 387 -29.63 -33.76 -9.97
C MET A 387 -30.24 -33.79 -11.37
N PRO A 388 -30.10 -34.90 -12.13
CA PRO A 388 -30.65 -35.01 -13.47
C PRO A 388 -32.18 -34.86 -13.46
N PRO A 389 -32.78 -34.49 -14.60
CA PRO A 389 -34.22 -34.26 -14.73
C PRO A 389 -34.96 -35.60 -14.72
N SER A 390 -35.05 -36.22 -13.55
CA SER A 390 -35.85 -37.42 -13.36
C SER A 390 -36.31 -37.59 -11.91
N VAL A 391 -36.67 -36.50 -11.22
CA VAL A 391 -37.74 -36.50 -10.19
C VAL A 391 -38.34 -35.09 -10.14
N GLN A 392 -39.24 -34.77 -11.08
CA GLN A 392 -40.24 -33.74 -10.84
C GLN A 392 -41.49 -34.46 -10.32
N HIS A 393 -41.71 -34.40 -9.01
CA HIS A 393 -43.05 -34.57 -8.49
C HIS A 393 -43.41 -33.31 -7.70
N ASN A 394 -44.45 -32.65 -8.23
CA ASN A 394 -45.25 -31.57 -7.69
C ASN A 394 -45.12 -31.39 -6.18
N HIS A 395 -44.72 -30.20 -5.74
CA HIS A 395 -45.34 -29.63 -4.54
C HIS A 395 -45.45 -28.11 -4.64
N SER A 396 -46.70 -27.70 -4.52
CA SER A 396 -47.23 -26.36 -4.51
C SER A 396 -46.68 -25.52 -3.34
N ASN A 397 -46.63 -24.22 -3.59
CA ASN A 397 -46.41 -23.11 -2.66
C ASN A 397 -46.94 -23.33 -1.24
N THR A 398 -46.06 -23.21 -0.23
CA THR A 398 -46.27 -22.41 1.01
C THR A 398 -44.95 -22.37 1.79
N CYS A 399 -44.31 -21.21 1.91
CA CYS A 399 -43.19 -21.00 2.83
C CYS A 399 -43.54 -19.88 3.80
N LEU A 400 -43.96 -20.27 5.01
CA LEU A 400 -43.80 -19.49 6.23
C LEU A 400 -43.99 -20.41 7.43
N SER A 401 -43.08 -20.27 8.40
CA SER A 401 -43.26 -20.61 9.82
C SER A 401 -42.83 -22.02 10.32
N LYS A 402 -41.96 -21.97 11.35
CA LYS A 402 -41.73 -22.96 12.43
C LYS A 402 -41.02 -24.27 12.10
N LYS A 403 -39.68 -24.24 11.91
CA LYS A 403 -38.80 -25.35 12.34
C LYS A 403 -37.40 -24.98 12.88
N CYS A 404 -37.06 -23.70 13.09
CA CYS A 404 -35.76 -23.32 13.67
C CYS A 404 -35.74 -23.01 15.18
N CYS A 405 -36.83 -23.27 15.92
CA CYS A 405 -36.85 -23.03 17.38
C CYS A 405 -36.68 -24.30 18.25
N CYS A 406 -36.58 -25.50 17.67
CA CYS A 406 -36.51 -26.73 18.47
C CYS A 406 -35.08 -27.18 18.84
N ALA A 407 -34.04 -26.68 18.16
CA ALA A 407 -32.66 -27.10 18.45
C ALA A 407 -32.01 -26.34 19.63
N LEU A 408 -32.42 -25.08 19.88
CA LEU A 408 -31.81 -24.24 20.91
C LEU A 408 -32.30 -24.57 22.33
N ILE A 409 -33.50 -25.12 22.48
CA ILE A 409 -34.08 -25.46 23.79
C ILE A 409 -33.51 -26.77 24.33
N CYS A 410 -33.17 -27.74 23.47
CA CYS A 410 -32.61 -29.03 23.89
C CYS A 410 -31.17 -28.93 24.40
N CYS A 411 -30.34 -28.03 23.84
CA CYS A 411 -28.96 -27.84 24.29
C CYS A 411 -28.86 -27.14 25.66
N GLY A 412 -29.79 -26.23 25.97
CA GLY A 412 -29.83 -25.54 27.27
C GLY A 412 -30.18 -26.48 28.44
N LEU A 413 -31.14 -27.38 28.25
CA LEU A 413 -31.55 -28.35 29.28
C LEU A 413 -30.46 -29.40 29.57
N LEU A 414 -29.71 -29.83 28.56
CA LEU A 414 -28.60 -30.79 28.75
C LEU A 414 -27.44 -30.18 29.54
N MET A 415 -27.18 -28.88 29.40
CA MET A 415 -26.13 -28.19 30.15
C MET A 415 -26.50 -28.00 31.63
N ILE A 416 -27.78 -27.75 31.94
CA ILE A 416 -28.25 -27.59 33.33
C ILE A 416 -28.17 -28.93 34.08
N ILE A 417 -28.55 -30.04 33.44
CA ILE A 417 -28.47 -31.38 34.03
C ILE A 417 -27.00 -31.81 34.25
N ALA A 418 -26.10 -31.47 33.33
CA ALA A 418 -24.67 -31.76 33.46
C ALA A 418 -24.02 -30.98 34.63
N VAL A 419 -24.45 -29.74 34.87
CA VAL A 419 -23.95 -28.92 35.99
C VAL A 419 -24.46 -29.44 37.33
N GLU A 420 -25.73 -29.85 37.44
CA GLU A 420 -26.26 -30.43 38.69
C GLU A 420 -25.61 -31.79 39.02
N LEU A 421 -25.38 -32.65 38.01
CA LEU A 421 -24.66 -33.92 38.20
C LEU A 421 -23.20 -33.71 38.62
N TYR A 422 -22.53 -32.68 38.09
CA TYR A 422 -21.16 -32.33 38.47
C TYR A 422 -21.05 -31.86 39.93
N PHE A 423 -22.05 -31.13 40.44
CA PHE A 423 -22.08 -30.70 41.85
C PHE A 423 -22.50 -31.83 42.81
N SER A 424 -23.25 -32.82 42.35
CA SER A 424 -23.68 -33.95 43.20
C SER A 424 -22.59 -35.01 43.42
N PHE A 425 -21.52 -35.03 42.61
CA PHE A 425 -20.38 -35.95 42.74
C PHE A 425 -19.20 -35.41 43.57
N LYS A 426 -19.30 -34.17 44.07
CA LYS A 426 -18.21 -33.49 44.78
C LYS A 426 -18.50 -33.21 46.27
N LYS A 427 -19.42 -33.98 46.88
CA LYS A 427 -19.72 -33.95 48.32
C LYS A 427 -19.29 -35.25 48.99
#